data_AF-A0A200J6C7-F1
#
_entry.id   AF-A0A200J6C7-F1
#
_cell.length_a   1.000
_cell.length_b   1.000
_cell.length_c   1.000
_cell.angle_alpha   90.00
_cell.angle_beta   90.00
_cell.angle_gamma   90.00
#
_symmetry.space_group_name_H-M   'P 1'
#
loop_
_entity.id
_entity.type
_entity.pdbx_description
1 polymer ?
#
loop_
_entity_poly.entity_id
_entity_poly.type
_entity_poly.pdbx_seq_one_letter_code
_entity_poly.pdbx_strand_id
1 'polypeptide(L)' 'MKGSYRTVVFETSLYYILLAIVLPLIYAVTYHVAFLSVFTTEWLAVTLFLYPIVLVLSTIRYGYIRIRKTSHS' A
#
# COMPACT_ATOMS: atom_id res chain seq x y z
N MET A 1 10.67 -9.15 17.98
CA MET A 1 10.46 -7.79 17.43
C MET A 1 9.02 -7.63 16.90
N LYS A 2 8.02 -8.06 17.69
CA LYS A 2 6.65 -8.37 17.22
C LYS A 2 5.68 -7.22 17.55
N GLY A 3 5.28 -6.43 16.55
CA GLY A 3 4.10 -5.54 16.65
C GLY A 3 4.36 -4.09 17.06
N SER A 4 5.47 -3.48 16.61
CA SER A 4 5.61 -2.02 16.67
C SER A 4 4.79 -1.36 15.56
N TYR A 5 4.23 -0.18 15.82
CA TYR A 5 3.52 0.64 14.84
C TYR A 5 4.32 0.80 13.54
N ARG A 6 5.62 1.03 13.68
CA ARG A 6 6.55 1.19 12.56
C ARG A 6 6.59 -0.04 11.64
N THR A 7 6.47 -1.25 12.19
CA THR A 7 6.44 -2.48 11.39
C THR A 7 5.14 -2.58 10.59
N VAL A 8 4.00 -2.27 11.20
CA VAL A 8 2.69 -2.34 10.52
C VAL A 8 2.61 -1.32 9.37
N VAL A 9 3.10 -0.10 9.62
CA VAL A 9 3.18 0.94 8.59
C VAL A 9 4.13 0.53 7.47
N PHE A 10 5.30 -0.03 7.81
CA PHE A 10 6.29 -0.48 6.83
C PHE A 10 5.75 -1.60 5.94
N GLU A 11 5.14 -2.64 6.52
CA GLU A 11 4.54 -3.74 5.76
C GLU A 11 3.45 -3.23 4.82
N THR A 12 2.53 -2.41 5.32
CA THR A 12 1.42 -1.90 4.51
C THR A 12 1.91 -0.97 3.39
N SER A 13 2.94 -0.16 3.66
CA SER A 13 3.57 0.70 2.65
C SER A 13 4.30 -0.13 1.58
N LEU A 14 5.00 -1.20 1.96
CA LEU A 14 5.63 -2.13 1.02
C LEU A 14 4.60 -2.78 0.08
N TYR A 15 3.50 -3.30 0.64
CA TYR A 15 2.43 -3.89 -0.17
C TYR A 15 1.84 -2.88 -1.14
N TYR A 16 1.66 -1.65 -0.69
CA TYR A 16 1.13 -0.59 -1.53
C TYR A 16 2.08 -0.20 -2.67
N ILE A 17 3.39 -0.08 -2.41
CA ILE A 17 4.41 0.20 -3.44
C ILE A 17 4.44 -0.94 -4.46
N LEU A 18 4.39 -2.19 -4.00
CA LEU A 18 4.31 -3.36 -4.87
C LEU A 18 3.09 -3.28 -5.80
N LEU A 19 1.90 -2.97 -5.25
CA LEU A 19 0.70 -2.79 -6.05
C LEU A 19 0.83 -1.63 -7.04
N ALA A 20 1.43 -0.52 -6.63
CA ALA A 20 1.64 0.65 -7.49
C ALA A 20 2.50 0.37 -8.73
N ILE A 21 3.36 -0.66 -8.68
CA ILE A 21 4.21 -1.09 -9.80
C ILE A 21 3.54 -2.24 -10.58
N VAL A 22 2.96 -3.21 -9.87
CA VAL A 22 2.40 -4.43 -10.45
C VAL A 22 1.11 -4.15 -11.22
N LEU A 23 0.23 -3.25 -10.75
CA LEU A 23 -1.01 -2.94 -11.46
C LEU A 23 -0.76 -2.38 -12.88
N PRO A 24 0.09 -1.35 -13.07
CA PRO A 24 0.46 -0.86 -14.40
C PRO A 24 1.06 -1.95 -15.28
N LEU A 25 1.87 -2.85 -14.70
CA LEU A 25 2.50 -3.93 -15.44
C LEU A 25 1.47 -4.95 -15.94
N ILE A 26 0.52 -5.36 -15.10
CA ILE A 26 -0.58 -6.24 -15.50
C ILE A 26 -1.39 -5.56 -16.61
N TYR A 27 -1.75 -4.29 -16.44
CA TYR A 27 -2.48 -3.53 -17.44
C TYR A 27 -1.73 -3.48 -18.78
N ALA A 28 -0.43 -3.18 -18.76
CA ALA A 28 0.40 -3.12 -19.97
C ALA A 28 0.41 -4.46 -20.72
N VAL A 29 0.56 -5.57 -19.99
CA VAL A 29 0.55 -6.92 -20.56
C VAL A 29 -0.81 -7.29 -21.12
N THR A 30 -1.90 -7.00 -20.39
CA THR A 30 -3.27 -7.34 -20.80
C THR A 30 -3.71 -6.60 -22.07
N TYR A 31 -3.33 -5.33 -22.21
CA TYR A 31 -3.75 -4.50 -23.33
C TYR A 31 -2.68 -4.35 -24.42
N HIS A 32 -1.57 -5.07 -24.32
CA HIS A 32 -0.45 -5.03 -25.27
C HIS A 32 0.06 -3.60 -25.55
N VAL A 33 0.00 -2.72 -24.55
CA VAL A 33 0.48 -1.34 -24.63
C VAL A 33 1.89 -1.21 -24.05
N ALA A 34 2.63 -0.24 -24.56
CA ALA A 34 3.99 0.01 -24.12
C ALA A 34 4.04 0.33 -22.62
N PHE A 35 4.96 -0.29 -21.90
CA PHE A 35 5.10 -0.09 -20.45
C PHE A 35 5.19 1.39 -20.05
N LEU A 36 5.98 2.19 -20.79
CA LEU A 36 6.16 3.62 -20.53
C LEU A 36 4.87 4.45 -20.70
N SER A 37 3.89 3.96 -21.48
CA SER A 37 2.63 4.69 -21.67
C SER A 37 1.66 4.54 -20.49
N VAL A 38 1.91 3.59 -19.58
CA VAL A 38 1.05 3.35 -18.40
C VAL A 38 1.56 4.10 -17.17
N PHE A 39 2.86 4.36 -17.09
CA PHE A 39 3.48 5.19 -16.03
C PHE A 39 3.37 6.68 -16.36
N THR A 40 2.15 7.19 -16.41
CA THR A 40 1.88 8.59 -16.69
C THR A 40 1.88 9.46 -15.44
N THR A 41 1.84 10.77 -15.62
CA THR A 41 1.70 11.74 -14.51
C THR A 41 0.38 11.54 -13.76
N GLU A 42 -0.69 11.12 -14.44
CA GLU A 42 -1.95 10.78 -13.76
C GLU A 42 -1.78 9.58 -12.82
N TRP A 43 -1.06 8.54 -13.24
CA TRP A 43 -0.76 7.40 -12.38
C TRP A 43 0.10 7.79 -11.17
N LEU A 44 1.09 8.67 -11.37
CA LEU A 44 1.89 9.24 -10.28
C LEU A 44 1.00 10.01 -9.29
N ALA A 45 0.06 10.82 -9.78
CA ALA A 45 -0.86 11.55 -8.92
C ALA A 45 -1.73 10.60 -8.10
N VAL A 46 -2.35 9.60 -8.75
CA VAL A 46 -3.17 8.57 -8.08
C VAL A 46 -2.37 7.88 -6.98
N THR A 47 -1.14 7.46 -7.30
CA THR A 47 -0.29 6.74 -6.32
C THR A 47 0.12 7.61 -5.13
N LEU A 48 0.38 8.90 -5.35
CA LEU A 48 0.67 9.87 -4.28
C LEU A 48 -0.54 10.16 -3.40
N PHE A 49 -1.72 10.38 -4.00
CA PHE A 49 -2.94 10.70 -3.25
C PHE A 49 -3.51 9.51 -2.47
N LEU A 50 -3.26 8.28 -2.91
CA LEU A 50 -3.64 7.07 -2.17
C LEU A 50 -2.70 6.78 -0.99
N TYR A 51 -1.45 7.25 -1.02
CA TYR A 51 -0.50 7.02 0.07
C TYR A 51 -0.99 7.48 1.47
N PRO A 52 -1.58 8.68 1.67
CA PRO A 52 -2.14 9.06 2.97
C PRO A 52 -3.28 8.13 3.43
N ILE A 53 -4.07 7.59 2.50
CA ILE A 53 -5.13 6.62 2.82
C ILE A 53 -4.51 5.33 3.37
N VAL A 54 -3.43 4.86 2.75
CA VAL A 54 -2.68 3.68 3.21
C VAL A 54 -2.10 3.88 4.61
N LEU A 55 -1.61 5.08 4.93
CA LEU A 55 -1.11 5.41 6.27
C LEU A 55 -2.24 5.42 7.32
N VAL A 56 -3.41 5.96 6.97
CA VAL A 56 -4.59 5.93 7.84
C VAL A 56 -5.02 4.48 8.10
N LEU A 57 -5.13 3.65 7.06
CA LEU A 57 -5.46 2.23 7.20
C LEU A 57 -4.44 1.47 8.03
N SER A 58 -3.15 1.76 7.85
CA SER A 58 -2.07 1.20 8.67
C SER A 58 -2.23 1.53 10.15
N THR A 59 -2.65 2.77 10.44
CA THR A 59 -2.88 3.25 11.81
C THR A 59 -4.10 2.57 12.44
N ILE A 60 -5.20 2.45 11.69
CA ILE A 60 -6.40 1.72 12.13
C ILE A 60 -6.07 0.24 12.40
N ARG A 61 -5.36 -0.41 11.47
CA ARG A 61 -4.94 -1.81 11.59
C ARG A 61 -4.04 -2.03 12.82
N TYR A 62 -3.09 -1.13 13.05
CA TYR A 62 -2.26 -1.17 14.25
C TYR A 62 -3.10 -1.01 15.53
N GLY A 63 -4.01 -0.04 15.57
CA GLY A 63 -4.90 0.18 16.71
C GLY A 63 -5.72 -1.06 17.05
N TYR A 64 -6.30 -1.71 16.02
CA TYR A 64 -7.03 -2.97 16.19
C TYR A 64 -6.16 -4.11 16.73
N ILE A 65 -4.95 -4.31 16.18
CA ILE A 65 -4.00 -5.33 16.65
C ILE A 65 -3.62 -5.09 18.12
N ARG A 66 -3.46 -3.83 18.52
CA ARG A 66 -3.12 -3.45 19.90
C ARG A 66 -4.24 -3.79 20.87
N ILE A 67 -5.48 -3.42 20.55
CA ILE A 67 -6.67 -3.67 21.40
C ILE A 67 -6.90 -5.18 21.56
N ARG A 68 -6.74 -5.96 20.49
CA ARG A 68 -6.93 -7.42 20.55
C ARG A 68 -5.88 -8.11 21.42
N LYS A 69 -4.65 -7.60 21.46
CA LYS A 69 -3.58 -8.14 22.32
C LYS A 69 -3.80 -7.81 23.79
N THR A 70 -4.37 -6.66 24.11
CA THR A 70 -4.70 -6.29 25.50
C THR A 70 -5.95 -6.99 26.03
N SER A 71 -6.86 -7.42 25.15
CA SER A 71 -8.09 -8.14 25.54
C SER A 71 -7.89 -9.63 25.82
N HIS A 72 -6.74 -10.21 25.45
CA HIS A 72 -6.42 -11.63 25.63
C HIS A 72 -5.33 -11.88 26.69
N SER A 73 -4.97 -10.85 27.45
CA SER A 73 -4.04 -10.91 28.58
C SER A 73 -4.78 -10.66 29.88
#